data_AF-A0A396HHL7-F1
#
_entry.id   AF-A0A396HHL7-F1
#
_cell.length_a   1.000
_cell.length_b   1.000
_cell.length_c   1.000
_cell.angle_alpha   90.00
_cell.angle_beta   90.00
_cell.angle_gamma   90.00
#
_symmetry.space_group_name_H-M   'P 1'
#
loop_
_entity.id
_entity.type
_entity.pdbx_description
1 polymer ?
#
loop_
_entity_poly.entity_id
_entity_poly.type
_entity_poly.pdbx_seq_one_letter_code
_entity_poly.pdbx_strand_id
1 'polypeptide(L)' 'MGITSVKLVVAQLLHCFNWELPNCMFYNELDMLEKFELTIPRSQPLLALPTYRLAV' A
#
# COMPACT_ATOMS: atom_id res chain seq x y z
N MET A 1 -11.34 9.11 20.31
CA MET A 1 -9.93 8.69 20.52
C MET A 1 -9.44 7.75 19.42
N GLY A 2 -10.04 6.56 19.19
CA GLY A 2 -9.52 5.56 18.23
C GLY A 2 -9.39 6.00 16.77
N ILE A 3 -10.34 6.78 16.24
CA ILE A 3 -10.30 7.28 14.85
C ILE A 3 -9.09 8.20 14.62
N THR A 4 -8.74 9.04 15.61
CA THR A 4 -7.58 9.93 15.53
C THR A 4 -6.27 9.14 15.53
N SER A 5 -6.18 8.07 16.32
CA SER A 5 -5.03 7.18 16.34
C SER A 5 -4.85 6.46 14.99
N VAL A 6 -5.93 5.94 14.39
CA VAL A 6 -5.87 5.31 13.06
C VAL A 6 -5.39 6.31 12.01
N LYS A 7 -5.93 7.53 12.00
CA LYS A 7 -5.48 8.59 11.08
C LYS A 7 -4.00 8.92 11.24
N LEU A 8 -3.51 9.02 12.48
CA LEU A 8 -2.11 9.32 12.76
C LEU A 8 -1.18 8.21 12.27
N VAL A 9 -1.50 6.95 12.56
CA VAL A 9 -0.70 5.79 12.13
C VAL A 9 -0.64 5.71 10.60
N VAL A 10 -1.77 5.90 9.92
CA VAL A 10 -1.81 5.91 8.45
C VAL A 10 -0.98 7.06 7.89
N ALA A 11 -1.07 8.26 8.48
CA ALA A 11 -0.28 9.41 8.06
C ALA A 11 1.24 9.16 8.22
N GLN A 12 1.66 8.53 9.31
CA GLN A 12 3.06 8.18 9.54
C GLN A 12 3.57 7.14 8.53
N LEU A 13 2.79 6.08 8.26
CA LEU A 13 3.14 5.07 7.26
C LEU A 13 3.32 5.68 5.86
N LEU A 14 2.45 6.61 5.48
CA LEU A 14 2.55 7.30 4.19
C LEU A 14 3.71 8.30 4.14
N HIS A 15 4.08 8.91 5.27
CA HIS A 15 5.09 9.96 5.30
C HIS A 15 6.53 9.43 5.48
N CYS A 16 6.72 8.39 6.29
CA CYS A 16 8.05 7.91 6.68
C CYS A 16 8.68 6.97 5.65
N PHE A 17 7.87 6.35 4.78
CA PHE A 17 8.31 5.34 3.83
C PHE A 17 8.10 5.80 2.40
N ASN A 18 9.10 5.58 1.56
CA ASN A 18 8.93 5.44 0.13
C ASN A 18 8.36 4.04 -0.13
N TRP A 19 7.40 3.96 -1.04
CA TRP A 19 6.75 2.70 -1.39
C TRP A 19 7.16 2.31 -2.79
N GLU A 20 7.77 1.13 -2.92
CA GLU A 20 8.29 0.62 -4.19
C GLU A 20 7.63 -0.71 -4.52
N LEU A 21 7.45 -1.02 -5.80
CA LEU A 21 6.90 -2.31 -6.21
C LEU A 21 7.98 -3.40 -6.04
N PRO A 22 7.60 -4.59 -5.55
CA PRO A 22 8.52 -5.71 -5.50
C PRO A 22 8.95 -6.15 -6.90
N ASN A 23 10.15 -6.72 -7.00
CA ASN A 23 10.69 -7.40 -8.19
C ASN A 23 10.77 -6.56 -9.47
N CYS A 24 10.90 -5.23 -9.36
CA CYS A 24 10.95 -4.33 -10.53
C CYS A 24 9.75 -4.51 -11.46
N MET A 25 8.59 -4.86 -10.91
CA MET A 25 7.36 -5.04 -11.67
C MET A 25 6.95 -3.70 -12.28
N PHE A 26 6.64 -3.69 -13.58
CA PHE A 26 6.17 -2.48 -14.23
C PHE A 26 4.72 -2.20 -13.86
N TYR A 27 4.34 -0.93 -13.84
CA TYR A 27 2.96 -0.49 -13.54
C TYR A 27 1.90 -1.18 -14.41
N ASN A 28 2.30 -1.60 -15.62
CA ASN A 28 1.43 -2.26 -16.59
C ASN A 28 1.27 -3.77 -16.37
N GLU A 29 2.03 -4.35 -15.45
CA GLU A 29 1.95 -5.77 -15.07
C GLU A 29 1.07 -5.98 -13.82
N LEU A 30 0.62 -4.89 -13.18
CA LEU A 30 -0.28 -4.94 -12.04
C LEU A 30 -1.69 -5.34 -12.49
N ASP A 31 -2.18 -6.48 -11.98
CA ASP A 31 -3.58 -6.87 -12.17
C ASP A 31 -4.48 -5.95 -11.35
N MET A 32 -5.13 -5.01 -12.05
CA MET A 32 -6.08 -4.07 -11.48
C MET A 32 -7.51 -4.59 -11.48
N LEU A 33 -7.77 -5.84 -11.90
CA LEU A 33 -9.10 -6.41 -11.87
C LEU A 33 -9.59 -6.59 -10.44
N GLU A 34 -10.92 -6.65 -10.28
CA GLU A 34 -11.58 -6.78 -8.99
C GLU A 34 -12.29 -8.12 -8.90
N LYS A 35 -12.37 -8.67 -7.68
CA LYS A 35 -13.16 -9.85 -7.40
C LYS A 35 -14.50 -9.41 -6.82
N PHE A 36 -15.60 -9.81 -7.44
CA PHE A 36 -16.94 -9.44 -6.98
C PHE A 36 -17.44 -10.45 -5.93
N GLU A 37 -17.26 -10.13 -4.64
CA GLU A 37 -17.73 -10.91 -3.50
C GLU A 37 -18.49 -10.00 -2.50
N LEU A 38 -18.47 -10.32 -1.20
CA LEU A 38 -19.07 -9.49 -0.14
C LEU A 38 -18.42 -8.09 -0.04
N THR A 39 -17.13 -8.03 -0.35
CA THR A 39 -16.38 -6.81 -0.57
C THR A 39 -15.89 -6.80 -2.02
N ILE A 40 -15.31 -5.68 -2.46
CA ILE A 40 -14.74 -5.55 -3.81
C ILE A 40 -13.21 -5.43 -3.68
N PRO A 41 -12.50 -6.51 -3.26
CA PRO A 41 -11.04 -6.48 -3.23
C PRO A 41 -10.48 -6.57 -4.65
N ARG A 42 -9.20 -6.18 -4.79
CA ARG A 42 -8.45 -6.48 -6.01
C ARG A 42 -8.32 -7.99 -6.19
N SER A 43 -8.40 -8.44 -7.43
CA SER A 43 -8.22 -9.83 -7.87
C SER A 43 -6.89 -10.39 -7.36
N GLN A 44 -5.84 -9.58 -7.46
CA GLN A 44 -4.54 -9.84 -6.85
C GLN A 44 -4.21 -8.74 -5.83
N PRO A 45 -3.72 -9.10 -4.63
CA PRO A 45 -3.33 -8.11 -3.64
C PRO A 45 -2.12 -7.30 -4.14
N LEU A 46 -2.21 -5.98 -4.04
CA LEU A 46 -1.11 -5.08 -4.35
C LEU A 46 -0.02 -5.21 -3.28
N LEU A 47 1.19 -5.49 -3.72
CA LEU A 47 2.36 -5.58 -2.85
C LEU A 47 3.19 -4.30 -2.98
N ALA A 48 3.66 -3.80 -1.84
CA ALA A 48 4.55 -2.65 -1.78
C ALA A 48 5.63 -2.90 -0.74
N LEU A 49 6.87 -2.57 -1.08
CA LEU A 49 8.03 -2.63 -0.20
C LEU A 49 8.26 -1.24 0.39
N PRO A 50 8.19 -1.08 1.72
CA PRO A 50 8.50 0.18 2.36
C PRO A 50 10.02 0.34 2.49
N THR A 51 10.57 1.41 1.91
CA THR A 51 11.94 1.87 2.14
C THR A 51 11.92 3.17 2.95
N TYR A 52 12.73 3.27 4.00
CA TYR A 52 12.75 4.48 4.83
C TYR A 52 13.16 5.69 3.98
N ARG A 53 12.34 6.74 3.98
CA ARG A 53 12.60 7.93 3.17
C ARG A 53 13.78 8.76 3.71
N LEU A 54 13.98 8.73 5.01
CA LEU A 54 15.11 9.37 5.69
C LEU A 54 16.00 8.25 6.21
N ALA A 55 17.29 8.29 5.85
CA ALA A 55 18.28 7.43 6.47
C ALA A 55 18.35 7.78 7.97
N VAL A 56 18.24 6.76 8.81
CA VAL A 56 18.69 6.83 10.21
C VAL A 56 20.20 6.70 10.23
#